data_AF-A0A497AJV2-F1
#
_entry.id   AF-A0A497AJV2-F1
#
_cell.length_a   1.000
_cell.length_b   1.000
_cell.length_c   1.000
_cell.angle_alpha   90.00
_cell.angle_beta   90.00
_cell.angle_gamma   90.00
#
_symmetry.space_group_name_H-M   'P 1'
#
loop_
_entity.id
_entity.type
_entity.pdbx_description
1 polymer ?
#
loop_
_entity_poly.entity_id
_entity_poly.type
_entity_poly.pdbx_seq_one_letter_code
_entity_poly.pdbx_strand_id
1 'polypeptide(L)'
;MQICINTERAREVGRQLLAEGDRLAEIGHELQSAIGSLDTGVWDGRSRSRAEPLLDRVRPESEWVKHQLEELGYKLVRVANIFEQEDDTAARNLAGMPWVDFETGGGDVLGVATAAGMTAPTIILASLPLTGDYAPDISKMSWAERFDYAKTLPGQIESLEGEQQKLKDQIVQDDRDITDLDQQIQDLQNKRDALQEKAGGFLNKVKRDPDGWQWGFDDGLLDAPWRTKSDALEDEIAGYDRQIQELQVQRDVLAQQRQDHQQKLDSINQQLATSRQSQADVEQIIQNGIPLDGPSPKHPYFPGTITSNCTKYASSKRNVPCSGNAYEWNEQARAGNFETGNHPIKGAVMVMEPNVKGADATNGHVAIVESVEKLSDGSLKVWYTDNGNPTQPTWRIIEPGVEEISFIYDKPPESTLVA
;
A
#
# COMPACT_ATOMS: atom_id res chain seq x y z
N MET A 1 -14.87 4.21 4.37
CA MET A 1 -15.94 3.21 4.52
C MET A 1 -15.24 1.90 4.85
N GLN A 2 -15.38 1.39 6.08
CA GLN A 2 -14.69 0.17 6.49
C GLN A 2 -15.61 -1.02 6.23
N ILE A 3 -15.22 -1.90 5.31
CA ILE A 3 -15.98 -3.13 5.04
C ILE A 3 -15.48 -4.17 6.04
N CYS A 4 -16.29 -4.44 7.08
CA CYS A 4 -16.03 -5.52 8.03
C CYS A 4 -16.78 -6.77 7.59
N ILE A 5 -16.07 -7.76 7.06
CA ILE A 5 -16.62 -9.09 6.78
C ILE A 5 -16.33 -9.98 7.99
N ASN A 6 -17.38 -10.56 8.58
CA ASN A 6 -17.21 -11.58 9.62
C ASN A 6 -16.95 -12.94 8.93
N THR A 7 -15.68 -13.37 8.90
CA THR A 7 -15.22 -14.58 8.19
C THR A 7 -15.79 -15.86 8.79
N GLU A 8 -15.95 -15.93 10.12
CA GLU A 8 -16.60 -17.05 10.79
C GLU A 8 -18.05 -17.21 10.33
N ARG A 9 -18.79 -16.09 10.28
CA ARG A 9 -20.18 -16.09 9.83
C ARG A 9 -20.30 -16.46 8.36
N ALA A 10 -19.41 -15.97 7.51
CA ALA A 10 -19.38 -16.33 6.09
C ALA A 10 -19.13 -17.84 5.89
N ARG A 11 -18.19 -18.42 6.65
CA ARG A 11 -17.91 -19.87 6.64
C ARG A 11 -19.06 -20.71 7.19
N GLU A 12 -19.69 -20.25 8.27
CA GLU A 12 -20.86 -20.92 8.85
C GLU A 12 -22.02 -20.99 7.84
N VAL A 13 -22.34 -19.85 7.21
CA VAL A 13 -23.39 -19.78 6.17
C VAL A 13 -23.01 -20.65 4.98
N GLY A 14 -21.75 -20.62 4.54
CA GLY A 14 -21.27 -21.48 3.46
C GLY A 14 -21.44 -22.98 3.75
N ARG A 15 -21.14 -23.42 4.98
CA ARG A 15 -21.35 -24.81 5.42
C ARG A 15 -22.83 -25.18 5.53
N GLN A 16 -23.67 -24.25 6.00
CA GLN A 16 -25.12 -24.47 6.05
C GLN A 16 -25.71 -24.65 4.66
N LEU A 17 -25.28 -23.86 3.67
CA LEU A 17 -25.74 -23.99 2.29
C LEU A 17 -25.34 -25.34 1.67
N LEU A 18 -24.12 -25.81 1.94
CA LEU A 18 -23.66 -27.13 1.50
C LEU A 18 -24.50 -28.26 2.13
N ALA A 19 -24.72 -28.19 3.45
CA ALA A 19 -25.53 -29.18 4.16
C ALA A 19 -26.99 -29.21 3.67
N GLU A 20 -27.56 -28.05 3.35
CA GLU A 20 -28.94 -27.99 2.84
C GLU A 20 -29.05 -28.42 1.38
N GLY A 21 -27.98 -28.26 0.59
CA GLY A 21 -27.84 -28.89 -0.72
C GLY A 21 -27.85 -30.42 -0.65
N ASP A 22 -27.09 -31.00 0.28
CA ASP A 22 -27.08 -32.46 0.53
C ASP A 22 -28.44 -32.97 0.98
N ARG A 23 -29.10 -32.24 1.88
CA ARG A 23 -30.45 -32.57 2.37
C ARG A 23 -31.50 -32.54 1.27
N LEU A 24 -31.42 -31.58 0.35
CA LEU A 24 -32.30 -31.52 -0.81
C LEU A 24 -32.09 -32.72 -1.76
N ALA A 25 -30.85 -33.16 -1.92
CA ALA A 25 -30.54 -34.36 -2.70
C ALA A 25 -31.15 -35.62 -2.06
N GLU A 26 -31.05 -35.75 -0.75
CA GLU A 26 -31.65 -36.84 0.03
C GLU A 26 -33.18 -36.85 -0.12
N ILE A 27 -33.84 -35.71 0.03
CA ILE A 27 -35.29 -35.58 -0.18
C ILE A 27 -35.66 -35.97 -1.62
N GLY A 28 -34.88 -35.54 -2.61
CA GLY A 28 -35.08 -35.93 -4.01
C GLY A 28 -35.01 -37.45 -4.22
N HIS A 29 -34.02 -38.11 -3.61
CA HIS A 29 -33.87 -39.56 -3.66
C HIS A 29 -34.98 -40.31 -2.92
N GLU A 30 -35.40 -39.85 -1.74
CA GLU A 30 -36.51 -40.43 -0.99
C GLU A 30 -37.82 -40.33 -1.76
N LEU A 31 -38.09 -39.16 -2.36
CA LEU A 31 -39.28 -38.95 -3.18
C LEU A 31 -39.29 -39.92 -4.37
N GLN A 32 -38.14 -40.08 -5.04
CA GLN A 32 -38.00 -41.02 -6.15
C GLN A 32 -38.19 -42.48 -5.72
N SER A 33 -37.65 -42.86 -4.55
CA SER A 33 -37.83 -44.20 -3.99
C SER A 33 -39.31 -44.46 -3.64
N ALA A 34 -39.98 -43.48 -3.03
CA ALA A 34 -41.40 -43.54 -2.73
C ALA A 34 -42.22 -43.70 -4.01
N ILE A 35 -41.90 -42.93 -5.07
CA ILE A 35 -42.57 -43.03 -6.37
C ILE A 35 -42.35 -44.39 -7.02
N GLY A 36 -41.13 -44.91 -7.00
CA GLY A 36 -40.82 -46.27 -7.48
C GLY A 36 -41.56 -47.36 -6.69
N SER A 37 -41.80 -47.16 -5.40
CA SER A 37 -42.54 -48.11 -4.55
C SER A 37 -44.06 -48.09 -4.78
N LEU A 38 -44.61 -46.99 -5.32
CA LEU A 38 -46.02 -46.87 -5.70
C LEU A 38 -46.39 -47.70 -6.94
N ASP A 39 -45.41 -48.30 -7.62
CA ASP A 39 -45.58 -49.11 -8.85
C ASP A 39 -46.26 -50.48 -8.63
N THR A 40 -46.78 -50.75 -7.43
CA THR A 40 -47.48 -52.01 -7.12
C THR A 40 -49.00 -51.91 -7.37
N GLY A 41 -49.40 -51.59 -8.60
CA GLY A 41 -50.77 -51.85 -9.11
C GLY A 41 -51.95 -51.05 -8.50
N VAL A 42 -51.71 -50.12 -7.58
CA VAL A 42 -52.77 -49.35 -6.89
C VAL A 42 -53.15 -48.05 -7.62
N TRP A 43 -52.29 -47.52 -8.49
CA TRP A 43 -52.57 -46.29 -9.25
C TRP A 43 -53.40 -46.58 -10.49
N ASP A 44 -54.56 -45.91 -10.63
CA ASP A 44 -55.26 -45.89 -11.91
C ASP A 44 -54.37 -45.21 -12.98
N GLY A 45 -54.44 -45.70 -14.22
CA GLY A 45 -53.59 -45.21 -15.31
C GLY A 45 -53.76 -43.73 -15.67
N ARG A 46 -54.89 -43.09 -15.33
CA ARG A 46 -55.11 -41.64 -15.56
C ARG A 46 -54.45 -40.77 -14.50
N SER A 47 -54.41 -41.24 -13.26
CA SER A 47 -53.76 -40.54 -12.16
C SER A 47 -52.24 -40.60 -12.32
N ARG A 48 -51.72 -41.76 -12.77
CA ARG A 48 -50.32 -41.90 -13.17
C ARG A 48 -49.92 -40.94 -14.28
N SER A 49 -50.65 -40.93 -15.40
CA SER A 49 -50.30 -40.11 -16.56
C SER A 49 -50.29 -38.60 -16.28
N ARG A 50 -50.97 -38.13 -15.22
CA ARG A 50 -50.98 -36.72 -14.80
C ARG A 50 -49.86 -36.37 -13.83
N ALA A 51 -49.46 -37.31 -12.97
CA ALA A 51 -48.46 -37.06 -11.95
C ALA A 51 -47.04 -37.33 -12.46
N GLU A 52 -46.83 -38.30 -13.35
CA GLU A 52 -45.52 -38.71 -13.89
C GLU A 52 -44.73 -37.52 -14.47
N PRO A 53 -45.29 -36.61 -15.28
CA PRO A 53 -44.56 -35.45 -15.81
C PRO A 53 -44.16 -34.41 -14.74
N LEU A 54 -45.00 -34.25 -13.71
CA LEU A 54 -44.71 -33.33 -12.60
C LEU A 54 -43.56 -33.88 -11.74
N LEU A 55 -43.55 -35.20 -11.53
CA LEU A 55 -42.51 -35.88 -10.76
C LEU A 55 -41.18 -35.97 -11.53
N ASP A 56 -41.23 -36.18 -12.84
CA ASP A 56 -40.05 -36.16 -13.71
C ASP A 56 -39.35 -34.78 -13.71
N ARG A 57 -40.09 -33.71 -13.41
CA ARG A 57 -39.57 -32.34 -13.31
C ARG A 57 -38.91 -32.04 -11.95
N VAL A 58 -39.31 -32.71 -10.88
CA VAL A 58 -38.76 -32.49 -9.53
C VAL A 58 -37.26 -32.85 -9.48
N ARG A 59 -36.82 -33.88 -10.20
CA ARG A 59 -35.41 -34.31 -10.20
C ARG A 59 -34.44 -33.28 -10.81
N PRO A 60 -34.63 -32.81 -12.05
CA PRO A 60 -33.72 -31.81 -12.62
C PRO A 60 -33.78 -30.49 -11.85
N GLU A 61 -34.94 -30.10 -11.31
CA GLU A 61 -35.04 -28.88 -10.51
C GLU A 61 -34.34 -29.00 -9.14
N SER A 62 -34.46 -30.14 -8.46
CA SER A 62 -33.74 -30.37 -7.19
C SER A 62 -32.22 -30.45 -7.37
N GLU A 63 -31.74 -31.11 -8.43
CA GLU A 63 -30.31 -31.12 -8.79
C GLU A 63 -29.79 -29.73 -9.16
N TRP A 64 -30.60 -28.93 -9.87
CA TRP A 64 -30.22 -27.55 -10.21
C TRP A 64 -30.11 -26.66 -8.96
N VAL A 65 -31.10 -26.71 -8.06
CA VAL A 65 -31.08 -25.95 -6.80
C VAL A 65 -29.89 -26.39 -5.92
N LYS A 66 -29.62 -27.69 -5.83
CA LYS A 66 -28.45 -28.22 -5.15
C LYS A 66 -27.16 -27.61 -5.70
N HIS A 67 -26.98 -27.63 -7.02
CA HIS A 67 -25.77 -27.10 -7.64
C HIS A 67 -25.55 -25.61 -7.34
N GLN A 68 -26.63 -24.81 -7.33
CA GLN A 68 -26.57 -23.39 -6.97
C GLN A 68 -26.19 -23.17 -5.50
N LEU A 69 -26.72 -24.00 -4.58
CA LEU A 69 -26.37 -23.95 -3.16
C LEU A 69 -24.92 -24.37 -2.91
N GLU A 70 -24.44 -25.40 -3.61
CA GLU A 70 -23.05 -25.84 -3.55
C GLU A 70 -22.11 -24.74 -4.06
N GLU A 71 -22.40 -24.16 -5.22
CA GLU A 71 -21.59 -23.10 -5.82
C GLU A 71 -21.48 -21.88 -4.90
N LEU A 72 -22.60 -21.44 -4.32
CA LEU A 72 -22.64 -20.34 -3.36
C LEU A 72 -21.89 -20.69 -2.07
N GLY A 73 -22.08 -21.91 -1.57
CA GLY A 73 -21.39 -22.43 -0.39
C GLY A 73 -19.87 -22.43 -0.57
N TYR A 74 -19.37 -22.94 -1.70
CA TYR A 74 -17.95 -22.93 -2.04
C TYR A 74 -17.40 -21.51 -2.19
N LYS A 75 -18.13 -20.60 -2.83
CA LYS A 75 -17.73 -19.19 -2.97
C LYS A 75 -17.57 -18.52 -1.61
N LEU A 76 -18.52 -18.71 -0.69
CA LEU A 76 -18.45 -18.12 0.66
C LEU A 76 -17.31 -18.70 1.49
N VAL A 77 -17.09 -20.02 1.45
CA VAL A 77 -15.96 -20.66 2.13
C VAL A 77 -14.63 -20.17 1.55
N ARG A 78 -14.53 -20.02 0.23
CA ARG A 78 -13.34 -19.51 -0.43
C ARG A 78 -13.03 -18.06 -0.04
N VAL A 79 -14.04 -17.20 -0.02
CA VAL A 79 -13.89 -15.79 0.43
C VAL A 79 -13.41 -15.76 1.88
N ALA A 80 -14.02 -16.52 2.79
CA ALA A 80 -13.60 -16.58 4.19
C ALA A 80 -12.14 -17.03 4.34
N ASN A 81 -11.72 -18.04 3.57
CA ASN A 81 -10.34 -18.55 3.61
C ASN A 81 -9.32 -17.55 3.04
N ILE A 82 -9.66 -16.82 1.97
CA ILE A 82 -8.77 -15.79 1.40
C ILE A 82 -8.58 -14.67 2.42
N PHE A 83 -9.66 -14.18 3.04
CA PHE A 83 -9.56 -13.12 4.04
C PHE A 83 -8.75 -13.54 5.27
N GLU A 84 -8.96 -14.75 5.80
CA GLU A 84 -8.14 -15.26 6.90
C GLU A 84 -6.68 -15.48 6.51
N GLN A 85 -6.41 -15.92 5.29
CA GLN A 85 -5.03 -16.10 4.81
C GLN A 85 -4.30 -14.76 4.70
N GLU A 86 -4.97 -13.72 4.20
CA GLU A 86 -4.42 -12.36 4.13
C GLU A 86 -4.24 -11.77 5.54
N ASP A 87 -5.19 -11.98 6.45
CA ASP A 87 -5.11 -11.53 7.84
C ASP A 87 -4.00 -12.24 8.61
N ASP A 88 -3.86 -13.57 8.48
CA ASP A 88 -2.74 -14.35 9.01
C ASP A 88 -1.40 -13.89 8.46
N THR A 89 -1.35 -13.55 7.17
CA THR A 89 -0.14 -13.05 6.52
C THR A 89 0.22 -11.68 7.07
N ALA A 90 -0.76 -10.78 7.23
CA ALA A 90 -0.59 -9.49 7.86
C ALA A 90 -0.16 -9.63 9.34
N ALA A 91 -0.77 -10.53 10.10
CA ALA A 91 -0.46 -10.79 11.51
C ALA A 91 0.94 -11.40 11.68
N ARG A 92 1.38 -12.32 10.80
CA ARG A 92 2.76 -12.84 10.82
C ARG A 92 3.78 -11.78 10.42
N ASN A 93 3.44 -10.91 9.48
CA ASN A 93 4.25 -9.75 9.13
C ASN A 93 4.39 -8.77 10.31
N LEU A 94 3.35 -8.66 11.16
CA LEU A 94 3.39 -7.89 12.41
C LEU A 94 4.17 -8.60 13.53
N ALA A 95 3.99 -9.90 13.71
CA ALA A 95 4.69 -10.70 14.72
C ALA A 95 6.21 -10.85 14.44
N GLY A 96 6.64 -10.68 13.19
CA GLY A 96 8.04 -10.60 12.80
C GLY A 96 8.70 -9.23 13.03
N MET A 97 7.97 -8.23 13.54
CA MET A 97 8.51 -6.90 13.83
C MET A 97 9.14 -6.87 15.24
N PRO A 98 10.42 -6.49 15.40
CA PRO A 98 11.14 -6.52 16.68
C PRO A 98 10.70 -5.47 17.71
N TRP A 99 9.63 -4.71 17.46
CA TRP A 99 9.11 -3.67 18.36
C TRP A 99 7.68 -3.94 18.85
N VAL A 100 7.04 -5.04 18.42
CA VAL A 100 5.74 -5.47 18.93
C VAL A 100 5.95 -6.56 19.97
N ASP A 101 6.62 -6.22 21.08
CA ASP A 101 6.47 -6.96 22.33
C ASP A 101 5.11 -6.57 22.92
N PHE A 102 4.08 -7.38 22.64
CA PHE A 102 2.92 -7.38 23.51
C PHE A 102 3.37 -7.95 24.84
N GLU A 103 3.54 -7.09 25.85
CA GLU A 103 3.65 -7.46 27.26
C GLU A 103 2.45 -8.35 27.64
N THR A 104 2.59 -9.65 27.39
CA THR A 104 1.83 -10.68 28.08
C THR A 104 2.78 -11.24 29.12
N GLY A 105 2.61 -10.73 30.34
CA GLY A 105 3.38 -11.19 31.47
C GLY A 105 3.26 -12.71 31.64
N GLY A 106 4.41 -13.37 31.67
CA GLY A 106 4.60 -14.62 32.40
C GLY A 106 5.00 -15.85 31.58
N GLY A 107 6.31 -16.08 31.48
CA GLY A 107 6.87 -17.43 31.56
C GLY A 107 7.58 -17.96 30.31
N ASP A 108 8.92 -18.00 30.38
CA ASP A 108 9.87 -18.98 29.78
C ASP A 108 9.47 -19.73 28.49
N VAL A 109 10.29 -19.62 27.43
CA VAL A 109 11.31 -20.64 27.05
C VAL A 109 11.96 -20.27 25.69
N LEU A 110 13.29 -20.40 25.66
CA LEU A 110 14.25 -20.51 24.56
C LEU A 110 13.79 -21.14 23.23
N GLY A 111 14.36 -20.66 22.11
CA GLY A 111 14.46 -21.46 20.87
C GLY A 111 15.14 -20.77 19.69
N VAL A 112 16.44 -20.99 19.54
CA VAL A 112 17.30 -20.57 18.41
C VAL A 112 16.89 -21.27 17.11
N ALA A 113 16.86 -20.55 15.99
CA ALA A 113 17.13 -21.14 14.67
C ALA A 113 17.78 -20.11 13.73
N THR A 114 19.11 -20.18 13.63
CA THR A 114 19.88 -19.67 12.49
C THR A 114 19.60 -20.51 11.25
N ALA A 115 19.17 -19.89 10.15
CA ALA A 115 19.27 -20.46 8.82
C ALA A 115 19.93 -19.46 7.87
N ALA A 116 21.02 -19.91 7.27
CA ALA A 116 21.96 -19.14 6.48
C ALA A 116 21.47 -18.86 5.06
N GLY A 117 21.88 -17.71 4.53
CA GLY A 117 22.15 -17.54 3.10
C GLY A 117 20.99 -16.98 2.30
N MET A 118 20.94 -15.64 2.19
CA MET A 118 20.93 -14.91 0.92
C MET A 118 20.87 -13.41 1.23
N THR A 119 22.01 -12.74 1.10
CA THR A 119 22.13 -11.29 1.22
C THR A 119 21.66 -10.63 -0.07
N ALA A 120 20.42 -10.18 -0.08
CA ALA A 120 20.07 -8.94 -0.76
C ALA A 120 19.56 -8.01 0.34
N PRO A 121 20.11 -6.79 0.51
CA PRO A 121 19.49 -5.81 1.38
C PRO A 121 18.19 -5.38 0.71
N THR A 122 17.10 -6.08 1.02
CA THR A 122 15.78 -5.49 0.87
C THR A 122 15.74 -4.36 1.89
N ILE A 123 15.89 -3.13 1.41
CA ILE A 123 15.55 -1.95 2.21
C ILE A 123 14.05 -2.08 2.46
N ILE A 124 13.69 -2.70 3.58
CA ILE A 124 12.35 -2.64 4.13
C ILE A 124 12.21 -1.20 4.63
N LEU A 125 11.81 -0.31 3.72
CA LEU A 125 11.24 0.97 4.11
C LEU A 125 9.98 0.62 4.87
N ALA A 126 10.05 0.79 6.19
CA ALA A 126 8.89 0.86 7.03
C ALA A 126 7.87 1.75 6.33
N SER A 127 6.73 1.16 5.99
CA SER A 127 5.50 1.88 5.73
C SER A 127 5.13 2.61 7.02
N LEU A 128 5.81 3.75 7.24
CA LEU A 128 5.24 4.80 8.06
C LEU A 128 3.89 5.10 7.42
N PRO A 129 2.78 5.00 8.16
CA PRO A 129 1.57 5.63 7.73
C PRO A 129 1.85 7.12 7.74
N LEU A 130 2.33 7.67 6.62
CA LEU A 130 2.05 9.04 6.26
C LEU A 130 0.55 9.06 5.93
N THR A 131 -0.27 8.90 6.97
CA THR A 131 -1.63 9.43 6.96
C THR A 131 -1.50 10.85 6.47
N GLY A 132 -2.15 11.16 5.35
CA GLY A 132 -1.94 12.37 4.55
C GLY A 132 -2.26 13.70 5.24
N ASP A 133 -2.25 13.77 6.56
CA ASP A 133 -2.65 14.96 7.31
C ASP A 133 -1.49 15.80 7.85
N TYR A 134 -0.27 15.29 8.05
CA TYR A 134 0.83 16.17 8.48
C TYR A 134 2.19 15.70 7.97
N ALA A 135 2.71 16.38 6.94
CA ALA A 135 4.16 16.48 6.78
C ALA A 135 4.74 17.03 8.09
N PRO A 136 5.84 16.46 8.60
CA PRO A 136 6.39 16.93 9.86
C PRO A 136 6.85 18.37 9.70
N ASP A 137 6.55 19.20 10.70
CA ASP A 137 6.90 20.61 10.69
C ASP A 137 8.41 20.77 10.83
N ILE A 138 9.12 20.92 9.71
CA ILE A 138 10.59 20.98 9.63
C ILE A 138 11.15 22.13 10.50
N SER A 139 10.37 23.20 10.70
CA SER A 139 10.78 24.32 11.55
C SER A 139 10.95 23.94 13.02
N LYS A 140 10.25 22.89 13.46
CA LYS A 140 10.28 22.34 14.83
C LYS A 140 11.28 21.19 15.00
N MET A 141 11.87 20.71 13.91
CA MET A 141 12.93 19.71 13.97
C MET A 141 14.24 20.35 14.42
N SER A 142 14.99 19.62 15.23
CA SER A 142 16.42 19.81 15.43
C SER A 142 17.20 19.62 14.13
N TRP A 143 18.44 20.10 14.06
CA TRP A 143 19.32 19.87 12.93
C TRP A 143 19.61 18.40 12.70
N ALA A 144 19.78 17.61 13.76
CA ALA A 144 19.97 16.16 13.63
C ALA A 144 18.78 15.51 12.91
N GLU A 145 17.56 15.81 13.35
CA GLU A 145 16.33 15.33 12.71
C GLU A 145 16.20 15.82 11.27
N ARG A 146 16.57 17.08 10.97
CA ARG A 146 16.58 17.61 9.60
C ARG A 146 17.53 16.82 8.69
N PHE A 147 18.73 16.49 9.16
CA PHE A 147 19.69 15.71 8.37
C PHE A 147 19.24 14.28 8.14
N ASP A 148 18.69 13.64 9.18
CA ASP A 148 18.14 12.29 9.06
C ASP A 148 16.96 12.28 8.09
N TYR A 149 16.05 13.25 8.21
CA TYR A 149 14.92 13.39 7.30
C TYR A 149 15.35 13.65 5.84
N ALA A 150 16.35 14.53 5.63
CA ALA A 150 16.95 14.78 4.31
C ALA A 150 17.53 13.51 3.67
N LYS A 151 18.09 12.62 4.50
CA LYS A 151 18.68 11.35 4.04
C LYS A 151 17.63 10.31 3.69
N THR A 152 16.51 10.26 4.41
CA THR A 152 15.46 9.24 4.21
C THR A 152 14.48 9.59 3.09
N LEU A 153 14.19 10.88 2.89
CA LEU A 153 13.20 11.40 1.93
C LEU A 153 13.40 10.87 0.49
N PRO A 154 14.62 10.87 -0.09
CA PRO A 154 14.81 10.39 -1.46
C PRO A 154 14.39 8.93 -1.66
N GLY A 155 14.70 8.05 -0.71
CA GLY A 155 14.29 6.64 -0.78
C GLY A 155 12.78 6.44 -0.64
N GLN A 156 12.11 7.28 0.15
CA GLN A 156 10.64 7.28 0.24
C GLN A 156 10.00 7.72 -1.08
N ILE A 157 10.52 8.78 -1.71
CA ILE A 157 10.04 9.27 -3.00
C ILE A 157 10.21 8.20 -4.07
N GLU A 158 11.39 7.57 -4.16
CA GLU A 158 11.66 6.50 -5.13
C GLU A 158 10.71 5.30 -4.94
N SER A 159 10.46 4.89 -3.70
CA SER A 159 9.49 3.83 -3.38
C SER A 159 8.08 4.18 -3.85
N LEU A 160 7.61 5.39 -3.53
CA LEU A 160 6.29 5.87 -3.94
C LEU A 160 6.17 6.00 -5.47
N GLU A 161 7.22 6.42 -6.16
CA GLU A 161 7.27 6.45 -7.62
C GLU A 161 7.16 5.05 -8.24
N GLY A 162 7.83 4.06 -7.64
CA GLY A 162 7.70 2.66 -8.02
C GLY A 162 6.28 2.13 -7.87
N GLU A 163 5.62 2.43 -6.75
CA GLU A 163 4.22 2.05 -6.51
C GLU A 163 3.26 2.78 -7.47
N GLN A 164 3.48 4.07 -7.71
CA GLN A 164 2.72 4.86 -8.68
C GLN A 164 2.77 4.21 -10.07
N GLN A 165 3.96 3.81 -10.51
CA GLN A 165 4.12 3.18 -11.82
C GLN A 165 3.42 1.82 -11.88
N LYS A 166 3.56 0.99 -10.85
CA LYS A 166 2.87 -0.30 -10.77
C LYS A 166 1.35 -0.15 -10.85
N LEU A 167 0.77 0.82 -10.14
CA LEU A 167 -0.67 1.07 -10.19
C LEU A 167 -1.13 1.58 -11.55
N LYS A 168 -0.34 2.44 -12.22
CA LYS A 168 -0.64 2.86 -13.60
C LYS A 168 -0.67 1.67 -14.55
N ASP A 169 0.28 0.76 -14.43
CA ASP A 169 0.34 -0.45 -15.27
C ASP A 169 -0.86 -1.37 -15.00
N GLN A 170 -1.27 -1.51 -13.72
CA GLN A 170 -2.47 -2.26 -13.34
C GLN A 170 -3.75 -1.64 -13.90
N ILE A 171 -3.91 -0.32 -13.84
CA ILE A 171 -5.07 0.38 -14.43
C ILE A 171 -5.14 0.16 -15.94
N VAL A 172 -4.01 0.24 -16.64
CA VAL A 172 -3.95 -0.03 -18.09
C VAL A 172 -4.36 -1.48 -18.40
N GLN A 173 -3.99 -2.43 -17.53
CA GLN A 173 -4.40 -3.82 -17.69
C GLN A 173 -5.90 -4.00 -17.42
N ASP A 174 -6.43 -3.44 -16.33
CA ASP A 174 -7.86 -3.48 -16.01
C ASP A 174 -8.70 -2.86 -17.15
N ASP A 175 -8.27 -1.72 -17.72
CA ASP A 175 -8.95 -1.07 -18.85
C ASP A 175 -8.97 -1.96 -20.11
N ARG A 176 -7.91 -2.75 -20.35
CA ARG A 176 -7.87 -3.73 -21.46
C ARG A 176 -8.82 -4.90 -21.21
N ASP A 177 -8.82 -5.44 -19.99
CA ASP A 177 -9.64 -6.60 -19.64
C ASP A 177 -11.14 -6.24 -19.67
N ILE A 178 -11.49 -5.03 -19.23
CA ILE A 178 -12.85 -4.48 -19.37
C ILE A 178 -13.24 -4.36 -20.85
N THR A 179 -12.35 -3.84 -21.69
CA THR A 179 -12.61 -3.70 -23.13
C THR A 179 -12.82 -5.06 -23.81
N ASP A 180 -12.04 -6.08 -23.43
CA ASP A 180 -12.21 -7.43 -23.97
C ASP A 180 -13.55 -8.05 -23.54
N LEU A 181 -13.94 -7.90 -22.27
CA LEU A 181 -15.24 -8.34 -21.77
C LEU A 181 -16.41 -7.65 -22.49
N ASP A 182 -16.32 -6.33 -22.71
CA ASP A 182 -17.35 -5.58 -23.44
C ASP A 182 -17.50 -6.10 -24.89
N GLN A 183 -16.39 -6.45 -25.55
CA GLN A 183 -16.42 -7.05 -26.88
C GLN A 183 -17.07 -8.44 -26.87
N GLN A 184 -16.74 -9.29 -25.89
CA GLN A 184 -17.36 -10.61 -25.75
C GLN A 184 -18.87 -10.52 -25.48
N ILE A 185 -19.29 -9.59 -24.61
CA ILE A 185 -20.70 -9.32 -24.33
C ILE A 185 -21.41 -8.89 -25.62
N GLN A 186 -20.81 -7.97 -26.39
CA GLN A 186 -21.38 -7.50 -27.65
C GLN A 186 -21.53 -8.63 -28.68
N ASP A 187 -20.52 -9.51 -28.80
CA ASP A 187 -20.56 -10.66 -29.70
C ASP A 187 -21.66 -11.66 -29.31
N LEU A 188 -21.87 -11.91 -28.01
CA LEU A 188 -22.95 -12.76 -27.52
C LEU A 188 -24.32 -12.12 -27.74
N GLN A 189 -24.45 -10.81 -27.53
CA GLN A 189 -25.67 -10.06 -27.82
C GLN A 189 -26.05 -10.15 -29.31
N ASN A 190 -25.08 -9.98 -30.20
CA ASN A 190 -25.29 -10.12 -31.65
C ASN A 190 -25.75 -11.54 -32.02
N LYS A 191 -25.19 -12.58 -31.40
CA LYS A 191 -25.62 -13.98 -31.60
C LYS A 191 -27.03 -14.23 -31.08
N ARG A 192 -27.36 -13.72 -29.89
CA ARG A 192 -28.70 -13.78 -29.31
C ARG A 192 -29.73 -13.13 -30.22
N ASP A 193 -29.46 -11.91 -30.69
CA ASP A 193 -30.38 -11.15 -31.55
C ASP A 193 -30.62 -11.86 -32.89
N ALA A 194 -29.56 -12.43 -33.49
CA ALA A 194 -29.69 -13.23 -34.70
C ALA A 194 -30.51 -14.52 -34.51
N LEU A 195 -30.46 -15.14 -33.33
CA LEU A 195 -31.30 -16.30 -32.99
C LEU A 195 -32.74 -15.88 -32.71
N GLN A 196 -32.95 -14.74 -32.06
CA GLN A 196 -34.28 -14.20 -31.79
C GLN A 196 -35.01 -13.83 -33.08
N GLU A 197 -34.31 -13.27 -34.08
CA GLU A 197 -34.87 -13.03 -35.42
C GLU A 197 -35.27 -14.35 -36.11
N LYS A 198 -34.45 -15.41 -35.97
CA LYS A 198 -34.77 -16.75 -36.50
C LYS A 198 -35.95 -17.39 -35.79
N ALA A 199 -36.07 -17.25 -34.47
CA ALA A 199 -37.20 -17.75 -33.68
C ALA A 199 -38.50 -17.00 -34.03
N GLY A 200 -38.41 -15.71 -34.34
CA GLY A 200 -39.53 -14.88 -34.80
C GLY A 200 -40.11 -15.30 -36.17
N GLY A 201 -39.39 -16.10 -36.97
CA GLY A 201 -39.83 -16.55 -38.28
C GLY A 201 -41.01 -17.54 -38.21
N PHE A 202 -42.11 -17.23 -38.90
CA PHE A 202 -43.35 -18.04 -38.94
C PHE A 202 -43.12 -19.54 -39.18
N LEU A 203 -42.16 -19.90 -40.06
CA LEU A 203 -41.86 -21.31 -40.36
C LEU A 203 -41.16 -22.05 -39.20
N ASN A 204 -40.45 -21.38 -38.30
CA ASN A 204 -39.79 -22.00 -37.15
C ASN A 204 -40.74 -22.18 -35.96
N LYS A 205 -41.79 -21.35 -35.88
CA LYS A 205 -42.91 -21.53 -34.95
C LYS A 205 -43.84 -22.69 -35.29
N VAL A 206 -43.80 -23.16 -36.54
CA VAL A 206 -44.69 -24.24 -37.04
C VAL A 206 -43.90 -25.53 -37.34
N LYS A 207 -42.58 -25.44 -37.56
CA LYS A 207 -41.74 -26.61 -37.83
C LYS A 207 -41.31 -27.30 -36.54
N ARG A 208 -41.48 -28.62 -36.58
CA ARG A 208 -41.04 -29.58 -35.57
C ARG A 208 -39.52 -29.62 -35.45
N ASP A 209 -39.04 -29.81 -34.22
CA ASP A 209 -37.62 -30.03 -33.90
C ASP A 209 -37.05 -31.28 -34.64
N PRO A 210 -35.92 -31.18 -35.36
CA PRO A 210 -35.30 -32.30 -36.07
C PRO A 210 -34.77 -33.43 -35.19
N ASP A 211 -34.48 -33.18 -33.89
CA ASP A 211 -33.81 -34.16 -33.01
C ASP A 211 -34.75 -35.16 -32.30
N GLY A 212 -36.04 -35.19 -32.69
CA GLY A 212 -36.95 -36.28 -32.36
C GLY A 212 -38.05 -35.93 -31.35
N TRP A 213 -38.92 -36.92 -31.05
CA TRP A 213 -40.11 -36.76 -30.21
C TRP A 213 -39.76 -36.40 -28.77
N GLN A 214 -39.76 -35.11 -28.44
CA GLN A 214 -39.81 -34.62 -27.07
C GLN A 214 -41.19 -34.01 -26.81
N TRP A 215 -41.90 -34.55 -25.80
CA TRP A 215 -43.18 -34.03 -25.34
C TRP A 215 -42.92 -32.72 -24.56
N GLY A 216 -43.62 -31.66 -24.95
CA GLY A 216 -43.59 -30.34 -24.33
C GLY A 216 -44.78 -29.55 -24.86
N PHE A 217 -45.48 -28.83 -23.98
CA PHE A 217 -46.60 -27.97 -24.38
C PHE A 217 -46.05 -26.61 -24.83
N ASP A 218 -46.52 -26.14 -25.98
CA ASP A 218 -46.17 -24.87 -26.63
C ASP A 218 -46.96 -23.69 -26.01
N ASP A 219 -46.29 -22.54 -25.85
CA ASP A 219 -46.88 -21.26 -25.41
C ASP A 219 -47.46 -20.46 -26.60
N GLY A 220 -47.29 -20.97 -27.82
CA GLY A 220 -47.60 -20.34 -29.10
C GLY A 220 -49.04 -20.52 -29.60
N LEU A 221 -49.30 -19.99 -30.82
CA LEU A 221 -50.63 -19.86 -31.45
C LEU A 221 -51.34 -21.21 -31.73
N LEU A 222 -50.66 -22.34 -31.58
CA LEU A 222 -51.19 -23.70 -31.75
C LEU A 222 -50.70 -24.55 -30.58
N ASP A 223 -51.63 -25.10 -29.81
CA ASP A 223 -51.37 -26.04 -28.70
C ASP A 223 -50.91 -27.41 -29.26
N ALA A 224 -49.68 -27.44 -29.77
CA ALA A 224 -49.07 -28.63 -30.34
C ALA A 224 -48.45 -29.47 -29.21
N PRO A 225 -48.74 -30.79 -29.11
CA PRO A 225 -48.21 -31.66 -28.06
C PRO A 225 -46.72 -32.05 -28.21
N TRP A 226 -45.94 -31.32 -29.01
CA TRP A 226 -44.53 -31.60 -29.29
C TRP A 226 -43.73 -30.29 -29.32
N ARG A 227 -42.46 -30.33 -28.87
CA ARG A 227 -41.57 -29.15 -28.93
C ARG A 227 -41.38 -28.63 -30.35
N THR A 228 -41.41 -27.31 -30.52
CA THR A 228 -41.16 -26.65 -31.81
C THR A 228 -39.68 -26.28 -31.97
N LYS A 229 -39.26 -25.94 -33.19
CA LYS A 229 -37.94 -25.33 -33.40
C LYS A 229 -37.79 -23.97 -32.68
N SER A 230 -38.90 -23.30 -32.32
CA SER A 230 -38.86 -22.08 -31.52
C SER A 230 -38.32 -22.39 -30.13
N ASP A 231 -38.80 -23.45 -29.48
CA ASP A 231 -38.43 -23.80 -28.10
C ASP A 231 -36.94 -24.12 -27.97
N ALA A 232 -36.36 -24.84 -28.96
CA ALA A 232 -34.93 -25.12 -28.99
C ALA A 232 -34.10 -23.83 -29.16
N LEU A 233 -34.61 -22.86 -29.94
CA LEU A 233 -33.97 -21.55 -30.10
C LEU A 233 -34.13 -20.67 -28.85
N GLU A 234 -35.25 -20.79 -28.14
CA GLU A 234 -35.51 -20.09 -26.87
C GLU A 234 -34.60 -20.60 -25.74
N ASP A 235 -34.36 -21.91 -25.68
CA ASP A 235 -33.37 -22.50 -24.76
C ASP A 235 -31.95 -21.98 -25.05
N GLU A 236 -31.57 -21.88 -26.33
CA GLU A 236 -30.28 -21.31 -26.75
C GLU A 236 -30.18 -19.81 -26.37
N ILE A 237 -31.24 -19.02 -26.60
CA ILE A 237 -31.32 -17.61 -26.20
C ILE A 237 -31.14 -17.47 -24.68
N ALA A 238 -31.84 -18.28 -23.88
CA ALA A 238 -31.69 -18.30 -22.43
C ALA A 238 -30.29 -18.73 -21.98
N GLY A 239 -29.57 -19.51 -22.79
CA GLY A 239 -28.16 -19.82 -22.60
C GLY A 239 -27.25 -18.61 -22.83
N TYR A 240 -27.47 -17.86 -23.93
CA TYR A 240 -26.73 -16.62 -24.21
C TYR A 240 -26.99 -15.53 -23.17
N ASP A 241 -28.25 -15.35 -22.74
CA ASP A 241 -28.59 -14.36 -21.71
C ASP A 241 -27.88 -14.64 -20.38
N ARG A 242 -27.76 -15.91 -19.99
CA ARG A 242 -26.97 -16.32 -18.80
C ARG A 242 -25.49 -15.98 -18.94
N GLN A 243 -24.88 -16.27 -20.09
CA GLN A 243 -23.47 -15.94 -20.34
C GLN A 243 -23.22 -14.43 -20.35
N ILE A 244 -24.12 -13.66 -20.99
CA ILE A 244 -24.06 -12.20 -20.99
C ILE A 244 -24.14 -11.66 -19.56
N GLN A 245 -25.06 -12.17 -18.74
CA GLN A 245 -25.20 -11.75 -17.35
C GLN A 245 -23.94 -12.07 -16.53
N GLU A 246 -23.34 -13.25 -16.72
CA GLU A 246 -22.11 -13.63 -16.04
C GLU A 246 -20.94 -12.71 -16.41
N LEU A 247 -20.74 -12.42 -17.70
CA LEU A 247 -19.70 -11.50 -18.15
C LEU A 247 -19.94 -10.06 -17.69
N GLN A 248 -21.20 -9.61 -17.63
CA GLN A 248 -21.55 -8.30 -17.08
C GLN A 248 -21.15 -8.17 -15.62
N VAL A 249 -21.39 -9.21 -14.80
CA VAL A 249 -20.96 -9.23 -13.40
C VAL A 249 -19.43 -9.18 -13.30
N GLN A 250 -18.70 -9.93 -14.13
CA GLN A 250 -17.23 -9.88 -14.15
C GLN A 250 -16.70 -8.50 -14.53
N ARG A 251 -17.30 -7.85 -15.53
CA ARG A 251 -16.97 -6.49 -15.95
C ARG A 251 -17.19 -5.50 -14.81
N ASP A 252 -18.33 -5.59 -14.11
CA ASP A 252 -18.64 -4.67 -13.01
C ASP A 252 -17.65 -4.80 -11.84
N VAL A 253 -17.21 -6.03 -11.54
CA VAL A 253 -16.16 -6.28 -10.54
C VAL A 253 -14.83 -5.64 -10.96
N LEU A 254 -14.42 -5.83 -12.22
CA LEU A 254 -13.18 -5.21 -12.73
C LEU A 254 -13.27 -3.68 -12.78
N ALA A 255 -14.43 -3.12 -13.15
CA ALA A 255 -14.64 -1.69 -13.15
C ALA A 255 -14.51 -1.10 -11.73
N GLN A 256 -15.02 -1.81 -10.71
CA GLN A 256 -14.83 -1.42 -9.32
C GLN A 256 -13.35 -1.51 -8.90
N GLN A 257 -12.65 -2.59 -9.25
CA GLN A 257 -11.22 -2.74 -8.98
C GLN A 257 -10.40 -1.60 -9.61
N ARG A 258 -10.71 -1.25 -10.85
CA ARG A 258 -10.07 -0.13 -11.58
C ARG A 258 -10.33 1.19 -10.87
N GLN A 259 -11.52 1.41 -10.32
CA GLN A 259 -11.83 2.61 -9.52
C GLN A 259 -11.01 2.64 -8.23
N ASP A 260 -10.85 1.50 -7.55
CA ASP A 260 -10.05 1.41 -6.32
C ASP A 260 -8.56 1.67 -6.61
N HIS A 261 -8.03 1.15 -7.72
CA HIS A 261 -6.67 1.46 -8.19
C HIS A 261 -6.51 2.95 -8.49
N GLN A 262 -7.51 3.60 -9.11
CA GLN A 262 -7.48 5.04 -9.36
C GLN A 262 -7.43 5.85 -8.07
N GLN A 263 -8.23 5.49 -7.06
CA GLN A 263 -8.22 6.18 -5.76
C GLN A 263 -6.87 6.04 -5.06
N LYS A 264 -6.25 4.84 -5.11
CA LYS A 264 -4.90 4.62 -4.59
C LYS A 264 -3.86 5.45 -5.32
N LEU A 265 -3.95 5.54 -6.65
CA LEU A 265 -3.06 6.36 -7.45
C LEU A 265 -3.15 7.85 -7.08
N ASP A 266 -4.37 8.36 -6.87
CA ASP A 266 -4.59 9.75 -6.45
C ASP A 266 -4.00 10.02 -5.06
N SER A 267 -4.15 9.09 -4.11
CA SER A 267 -3.52 9.16 -2.79
C SER A 267 -1.98 9.19 -2.87
N ILE A 268 -1.39 8.32 -3.69
CA ILE A 268 0.07 8.30 -3.88
C ILE A 268 0.56 9.59 -4.53
N ASN A 269 -0.18 10.14 -5.50
CA ASN A 269 0.16 11.42 -6.13
C ASN A 269 0.19 12.57 -5.11
N GLN A 270 -0.75 12.59 -4.17
CA GLN A 270 -0.75 13.56 -3.07
C GLN A 270 0.44 13.37 -2.14
N GLN A 271 0.76 12.13 -1.76
CA GLN A 271 1.92 11.82 -0.91
C GLN A 271 3.25 12.19 -1.59
N LEU A 272 3.38 11.93 -2.89
CA LEU A 272 4.55 12.33 -3.68
C LEU A 272 4.70 13.86 -3.73
N ALA A 273 3.61 14.60 -3.93
CA ALA A 273 3.64 16.06 -3.93
C ALA A 273 4.13 16.59 -2.57
N THR A 274 3.56 16.08 -1.47
CA THR A 274 3.96 16.46 -0.10
C THR A 274 5.41 16.10 0.21
N SER A 275 5.86 14.92 -0.20
CA SER A 275 7.23 14.45 0.04
C SER A 275 8.25 15.27 -0.76
N ARG A 276 7.96 15.56 -2.03
CA ARG A 276 8.81 16.43 -2.87
C ARG A 276 8.87 17.86 -2.35
N GLN A 277 7.76 18.40 -1.85
CA GLN A 277 7.77 19.70 -1.19
C GLN A 277 8.64 19.67 0.07
N SER A 278 8.46 18.66 0.92
CA SER A 278 9.29 18.49 2.13
C SER A 278 10.79 18.38 1.81
N GLN A 279 11.14 17.68 0.73
CA GLN A 279 12.52 17.58 0.24
C GLN A 279 13.07 18.95 -0.16
N ALA A 280 12.30 19.75 -0.91
CA ALA A 280 12.70 21.10 -1.30
C ALA A 280 12.87 22.02 -0.07
N ASP A 281 11.94 21.94 0.89
CA ASP A 281 11.96 22.76 2.10
C ASP A 281 13.17 22.44 2.98
N VAL A 282 13.45 21.16 3.24
CA VAL A 282 14.63 20.71 4.00
C VAL A 282 15.92 21.14 3.31
N GLU A 283 16.02 20.92 2.00
CA GLU A 283 17.20 21.29 1.23
C GLU A 283 17.43 22.80 1.28
N GLN A 284 16.36 23.60 1.15
CA GLN A 284 16.44 25.05 1.27
C GLN A 284 16.92 25.49 2.67
N ILE A 285 16.42 24.85 3.74
CA ILE A 285 16.86 25.14 5.11
C ILE A 285 18.34 24.81 5.29
N ILE A 286 18.80 23.65 4.80
CA ILE A 286 20.19 23.24 4.88
C ILE A 286 21.10 24.17 4.06
N GLN A 287 20.68 24.57 2.87
CA GLN A 287 21.43 25.50 2.01
C GLN A 287 21.51 26.92 2.59
N ASN A 288 20.41 27.41 3.17
CA ASN A 288 20.40 28.70 3.86
C ASN A 288 21.32 28.67 5.07
N GLY A 289 21.36 27.53 5.77
CA GLY A 289 22.17 27.33 6.96
C GLY A 289 21.70 28.17 8.13
N ILE A 290 22.63 28.51 9.01
CA ILE A 290 22.35 29.28 10.22
C ILE A 290 22.75 30.74 10.00
N PRO A 291 21.91 31.72 10.39
CA PRO A 291 22.28 33.12 10.27
C PRO A 291 23.53 33.48 11.08
N LEU A 292 24.34 34.39 10.54
CA LEU A 292 25.45 35.01 11.25
C LEU A 292 24.93 36.13 12.16
N ASP A 293 24.39 35.73 13.30
CA ASP A 293 23.64 36.55 14.28
C ASP A 293 24.51 37.19 15.37
N GLY A 294 25.83 37.17 15.20
CA GLY A 294 26.77 37.77 16.15
C GLY A 294 26.67 39.31 16.27
N PRO A 295 27.39 39.90 17.24
CA PRO A 295 28.33 39.25 18.13
C PRO A 295 27.67 38.57 19.35
N SER A 296 28.33 37.54 19.89
CA SER A 296 27.99 36.89 21.15
C SER A 296 28.17 37.85 22.35
N PRO A 297 27.36 37.74 23.43
CA PRO A 297 27.56 38.47 24.68
C PRO A 297 28.95 38.28 25.31
N LYS A 298 29.63 37.17 25.00
CA LYS A 298 31.00 36.89 25.48
C LYS A 298 32.08 37.59 24.64
N HIS A 299 31.73 38.12 23.46
CA HIS A 299 32.66 38.74 22.51
C HIS A 299 33.61 39.78 23.13
N PRO A 300 33.15 40.72 23.99
CA PRO A 300 34.04 41.75 24.56
C PRO A 300 35.13 41.19 25.50
N TYR A 301 34.93 39.99 26.05
CA TYR A 301 35.83 39.39 27.03
C TYR A 301 36.96 38.57 26.39
N PHE A 302 36.91 38.32 25.08
CA PHE A 302 38.01 37.66 24.39
C PHE A 302 39.19 38.62 24.20
N PRO A 303 40.42 38.19 24.51
CA PRO A 303 41.61 39.01 24.37
C PRO A 303 41.96 39.25 22.89
N GLY A 304 42.76 40.29 22.63
CA GLY A 304 43.29 40.58 21.30
C GLY A 304 42.27 41.17 20.32
N THR A 305 42.51 40.97 19.02
CA THR A 305 41.69 41.43 17.90
C THR A 305 41.05 40.24 17.17
N ILE A 306 40.04 40.48 16.34
CA ILE A 306 39.46 39.45 15.46
C ILE A 306 40.46 38.85 14.46
N THR A 307 41.61 39.50 14.24
CA THR A 307 42.68 39.01 13.36
C THR A 307 43.74 38.19 14.10
N SER A 308 43.82 38.32 15.43
CA SER A 308 44.81 37.63 16.26
C SER A 308 44.22 36.52 17.14
N ASN A 309 42.89 36.36 17.16
CA ASN A 309 42.22 35.38 18.01
C ASN A 309 40.99 34.76 17.31
N CYS A 310 41.03 33.43 17.12
CA CYS A 310 39.96 32.65 16.48
C CYS A 310 38.62 32.73 17.24
N THR A 311 38.64 32.59 18.56
CA THR A 311 37.45 32.70 19.42
C THR A 311 36.83 34.10 19.37
N LYS A 312 37.66 35.15 19.26
CA LYS A 312 37.19 36.53 19.07
C LYS A 312 36.57 36.74 17.69
N TYR A 313 37.14 36.13 16.65
CA TYR A 313 36.57 36.16 15.30
C TYR A 313 35.21 35.46 15.25
N ALA A 314 35.14 34.19 15.67
CA ALA A 314 33.91 33.41 15.65
C ALA A 314 32.79 34.05 16.48
N SER A 315 33.11 34.54 17.67
CA SER A 315 32.14 35.26 18.53
C SER A 315 31.68 36.59 17.95
N SER A 316 32.39 37.19 16.99
CA SER A 316 31.92 38.38 16.27
C SER A 316 30.88 38.06 15.19
N LYS A 317 30.86 36.81 14.72
CA LYS A 317 30.03 36.32 13.61
C LYS A 317 28.79 35.57 14.07
N ARG A 318 28.89 34.82 15.17
CA ARG A 318 27.79 34.00 15.71
C ARG A 318 27.54 34.32 17.18
N ASN A 319 26.26 34.32 17.56
CA ASN A 319 25.83 34.49 18.95
C ASN A 319 25.89 33.16 19.72
N VAL A 320 27.11 32.67 19.96
CA VAL A 320 27.36 31.49 20.79
C VAL A 320 28.03 31.96 22.09
N PRO A 321 27.39 31.81 23.28
CA PRO A 321 27.88 32.37 24.54
C PRO A 321 29.00 31.51 25.19
N CYS A 322 29.91 30.97 24.37
CA CYS A 322 31.10 30.25 24.82
C CYS A 322 32.22 31.22 25.25
N SER A 323 33.18 30.71 26.01
CA SER A 323 34.36 31.44 26.51
C SER A 323 35.58 30.51 26.56
N GLY A 324 36.77 31.04 26.83
CA GLY A 324 37.97 30.20 26.95
C GLY A 324 38.54 29.78 25.60
N ASN A 325 39.15 28.59 25.56
CA ASN A 325 39.89 28.09 24.40
C ASN A 325 38.93 27.50 23.35
N ALA A 326 39.38 27.45 22.10
CA ALA A 326 38.55 27.02 20.98
C ALA A 326 38.01 25.60 21.14
N TYR A 327 38.85 24.65 21.58
CA TYR A 327 38.43 23.25 21.78
C TYR A 327 37.33 23.06 22.84
N GLU A 328 37.16 24.01 23.76
CA GLU A 328 36.15 23.92 24.84
C GLU A 328 34.74 24.33 24.36
N TRP A 329 34.62 24.90 23.16
CA TRP A 329 33.38 25.51 22.68
C TRP A 329 32.29 24.50 22.37
N ASN A 330 32.61 23.31 21.87
CA ASN A 330 31.60 22.28 21.59
C ASN A 330 30.88 21.83 22.87
N GLU A 331 31.63 21.54 23.93
CA GLU A 331 31.08 21.15 25.23
C GLU A 331 30.32 22.30 25.91
N GLN A 332 30.86 23.52 25.85
CA GLN A 332 30.18 24.70 26.38
C GLN A 332 28.88 25.03 25.63
N ALA A 333 28.88 24.90 24.31
CA ALA A 333 27.69 25.12 23.48
C ALA A 333 26.60 24.09 23.81
N ARG A 334 26.97 22.81 23.93
CA ARG A 334 26.06 21.75 24.35
C ARG A 334 25.48 22.01 25.74
N ALA A 335 26.31 22.41 26.70
CA ALA A 335 25.86 22.82 28.04
C ALA A 335 24.94 24.06 28.01
N GLY A 336 25.11 24.93 27.00
CA GLY A 336 24.27 26.09 26.71
C GLY A 336 22.99 25.80 25.90
N ASN A 337 22.64 24.52 25.72
CA ASN A 337 21.50 24.05 24.91
C ASN A 337 21.58 24.43 23.42
N PHE A 338 22.79 24.58 22.89
CA PHE A 338 22.99 24.61 21.44
C PHE A 338 23.13 23.18 20.93
N GLU A 339 22.60 22.92 19.75
CA GLU A 339 22.82 21.66 19.09
C GLU A 339 24.26 21.57 18.58
N THR A 340 24.86 20.40 18.74
CA THR A 340 26.21 20.10 18.25
C THR A 340 26.18 18.80 17.47
N GLY A 341 26.94 18.71 16.38
CA GLY A 341 27.07 17.47 15.63
C GLY A 341 28.27 17.47 14.71
N ASN A 342 28.29 16.53 13.77
CA ASN A 342 29.45 16.26 12.91
C ASN A 342 29.20 16.61 11.44
N HIS A 343 28.07 17.28 11.14
CA HIS A 343 27.67 17.62 9.78
C HIS A 343 27.94 19.11 9.51
N PRO A 344 28.81 19.47 8.56
CA PRO A 344 29.04 20.86 8.23
C PRO A 344 27.79 21.46 7.57
N ILE A 345 27.37 22.63 8.02
CA ILE A 345 26.38 23.47 7.33
C ILE A 345 26.84 24.92 7.35
N LYS A 346 26.38 25.68 6.36
CA LYS A 346 26.63 27.12 6.29
C LYS A 346 26.22 27.81 7.60
N GLY A 347 27.08 28.72 8.05
CA GLY A 347 26.91 29.51 9.26
C GLY A 347 27.26 28.79 10.55
N ALA A 348 27.41 27.46 10.58
CA ALA A 348 27.83 26.73 11.78
C ALA A 348 29.22 27.18 12.26
N VAL A 349 29.45 27.12 13.58
CA VAL A 349 30.80 27.30 14.12
C VAL A 349 31.49 25.94 14.10
N MET A 350 32.53 25.82 13.27
CA MET A 350 33.38 24.64 13.19
C MET A 350 34.41 24.70 14.32
N VAL A 351 34.39 23.70 15.21
CA VAL A 351 35.33 23.50 16.31
C VAL A 351 36.28 22.37 15.94
N MET A 352 37.57 22.67 15.90
CA MET A 352 38.64 21.71 15.64
C MET A 352 39.40 21.45 16.94
N GLU A 353 39.46 20.19 17.34
CA GLU A 353 40.18 19.75 18.54
C GLU A 353 41.71 19.98 18.40
N PRO A 354 42.46 19.98 19.52
CA PRO A 354 43.91 20.14 19.47
C PRO A 354 44.57 19.04 18.63
N ASN A 355 45.60 19.41 17.85
CA ASN A 355 46.32 18.53 16.91
C ASN A 355 45.56 18.16 15.62
N VAL A 356 44.31 18.59 15.45
CA VAL A 356 43.66 18.53 14.14
C VAL A 356 44.42 19.41 13.15
N LYS A 357 44.61 18.94 11.91
CA LYS A 357 45.31 19.70 10.87
C LYS A 357 44.63 21.07 10.67
N GLY A 358 45.40 22.14 10.87
CA GLY A 358 44.93 23.53 10.81
C GLY A 358 44.52 24.12 12.16
N ALA A 359 44.56 23.35 13.25
CA ALA A 359 44.32 23.80 14.60
C ALA A 359 45.62 23.92 15.42
N ASP A 360 45.59 24.77 16.46
CA ASP A 360 46.68 24.85 17.43
C ASP A 360 46.76 23.55 18.25
N ALA A 361 47.97 23.08 18.53
CA ALA A 361 48.22 21.82 19.23
C ALA A 361 47.75 21.82 20.70
N THR A 362 47.49 22.99 21.28
CA THR A 362 47.05 23.13 22.69
C THR A 362 45.64 23.72 22.80
N ASN A 363 45.34 24.75 22.01
CA ASN A 363 44.13 25.56 22.19
C ASN A 363 42.99 25.15 21.25
N GLY A 364 43.25 24.25 20.28
CA GLY A 364 42.32 23.95 19.19
C GLY A 364 42.13 25.13 18.26
N HIS A 365 41.06 25.12 17.46
CA HIS A 365 40.72 26.23 16.58
C HIS A 365 39.21 26.31 16.30
N VAL A 366 38.70 27.53 16.10
CA VAL A 366 37.31 27.76 15.69
C VAL A 366 37.23 28.59 14.43
N ALA A 367 36.30 28.21 13.56
CA ALA A 367 36.05 28.86 12.27
C ALA A 367 34.54 28.94 11.98
N ILE A 368 34.17 29.78 11.02
CA ILE A 368 32.79 29.91 10.53
C ILE A 368 32.68 29.21 9.17
N VAL A 369 31.72 28.30 9.05
CA VAL A 369 31.43 27.64 7.78
C VAL A 369 30.71 28.62 6.84
N GLU A 370 31.24 28.83 5.64
CA GLU A 370 30.68 29.74 4.64
C GLU A 370 29.85 29.00 3.58
N SER A 371 30.29 27.80 3.20
CA SER A 371 29.57 26.93 2.29
C SER A 371 30.05 25.48 2.39
N VAL A 372 29.22 24.56 1.93
CA VAL A 372 29.48 23.12 1.93
C VAL A 372 29.11 22.57 0.57
N GLU A 373 29.99 21.75 0.02
CA GLU A 373 29.81 21.06 -1.26
C GLU A 373 29.96 19.56 -1.01
N LYS A 374 28.95 18.79 -1.40
CA LYS A 374 29.02 17.32 -1.34
C LYS A 374 29.78 16.79 -2.54
N LEU A 375 30.83 16.02 -2.29
CA LEU A 375 31.63 15.37 -3.32
C LEU A 375 31.03 14.02 -3.72
N SER A 376 31.44 13.51 -4.88
CA SER A 376 30.94 12.26 -5.47
C SER A 376 31.24 11.01 -4.64
N ASP A 377 32.31 11.04 -3.84
CA ASP A 377 32.74 9.97 -2.94
C ASP A 377 32.00 9.97 -1.60
N GLY A 378 31.13 10.97 -1.36
CA GLY A 378 30.39 11.15 -0.10
C GLY A 378 31.09 12.07 0.90
N SER A 379 32.33 12.46 0.65
CA SER A 379 33.06 13.45 1.45
C SER A 379 32.47 14.84 1.29
N LEU A 380 32.69 15.72 2.27
CA LEU A 380 32.17 17.09 2.24
C LEU A 380 33.32 18.09 2.13
N LYS A 381 33.30 18.91 1.09
CA LYS A 381 34.21 20.04 0.94
C LYS A 381 33.61 21.26 1.63
N VAL A 382 34.27 21.68 2.71
CA VAL A 382 33.81 22.75 3.59
C VAL A 382 34.66 23.99 3.37
N TRP A 383 34.03 25.08 2.96
CA TRP A 383 34.64 26.40 2.88
C TRP A 383 34.39 27.15 4.18
N TYR A 384 35.44 27.75 4.75
CA TYR A 384 35.37 28.42 6.04
C TYR A 384 36.26 29.65 6.14
N THR A 385 35.89 30.56 7.03
CA THR A 385 36.64 31.76 7.41
C THR A 385 37.00 31.72 8.89
N ASP A 386 38.18 32.25 9.22
CA ASP A 386 38.67 32.39 10.58
C ASP A 386 39.45 33.71 10.80
N ASN A 387 40.16 33.84 11.91
CA ASN A 387 40.95 35.04 12.22
C ASN A 387 42.13 35.27 11.27
N GLY A 388 42.71 34.21 10.71
CA GLY A 388 43.80 34.26 9.74
C GLY A 388 43.33 34.56 8.31
N ASN A 389 42.10 34.17 7.96
CA ASN A 389 41.51 34.41 6.63
C ASN A 389 40.10 35.05 6.69
N PRO A 390 39.93 36.22 7.33
CA PRO A 390 38.62 36.75 7.69
C PRO A 390 37.73 37.19 6.51
N THR A 391 38.32 37.38 5.32
CA THR A 391 37.65 37.86 4.10
C THR A 391 37.79 36.92 2.90
N GLN A 392 38.65 35.90 3.00
CA GLN A 392 38.92 34.95 1.91
C GLN A 392 38.74 33.53 2.45
N PRO A 393 37.59 32.89 2.17
CA PRO A 393 37.34 31.53 2.64
C PRO A 393 38.44 30.59 2.13
N THR A 394 38.94 29.76 3.04
CA THR A 394 39.76 28.60 2.71
C THR A 394 38.88 27.36 2.71
N TRP A 395 39.39 26.21 2.30
CA TRP A 395 38.61 24.98 2.28
C TRP A 395 39.38 23.79 2.83
N ARG A 396 38.62 22.80 3.28
CA ARG A 396 39.11 21.45 3.59
C ARG A 396 38.07 20.43 3.17
N ILE A 397 38.51 19.20 2.94
CA ILE A 397 37.63 18.05 2.79
C ILE A 397 37.49 17.44 4.18
N ILE A 398 36.26 17.08 4.56
CA ILE A 398 35.91 16.47 5.84
C ILE A 398 35.10 15.22 5.55
N GLU A 399 35.43 14.14 6.27
CA GLU A 399 34.57 12.98 6.40
C GLU A 399 33.79 13.09 7.73
N PRO A 400 32.47 13.34 7.68
CA PRO A 400 31.66 13.52 8.89
C PRO A 400 31.81 12.36 9.89
N GLY A 401 32.18 12.67 11.13
CA GLY A 401 32.33 11.69 12.21
C GLY A 401 33.63 10.90 12.22
N VAL A 402 34.55 11.17 11.28
CA VAL A 402 35.89 10.56 11.26
C VAL A 402 36.93 11.50 11.87
N GLU A 403 36.81 12.80 11.61
CA GLU A 403 37.72 13.81 12.16
C GLU A 403 37.23 14.29 13.53
N GLU A 404 38.16 14.67 14.42
CA GLU A 404 37.88 15.33 15.71
C GLU A 404 37.43 16.79 15.48
N ILE A 405 36.36 16.95 14.70
CA ILE A 405 35.76 18.22 14.32
C ILE A 405 34.28 18.17 14.66
N SER A 406 33.85 19.15 15.45
CA SER A 406 32.45 19.36 15.81
C SER A 406 31.91 20.62 15.14
N PHE A 407 30.61 20.67 14.92
CA PHE A 407 29.89 21.84 14.43
C PHE A 407 28.86 22.25 15.47
N ILE A 408 28.91 23.51 15.87
CA ILE A 408 27.89 24.13 16.73
C ILE A 408 26.84 24.76 15.81
N TYR A 409 25.61 24.29 15.97
CA TYR A 409 24.48 24.75 15.20
C TYR A 409 23.74 25.90 15.90
N ASP A 410 22.42 25.92 15.84
CA ASP A 410 21.57 26.80 16.63
C ASP A 410 20.98 26.05 17.82
N LYS A 411 20.27 26.75 18.69
CA LYS A 411 19.42 26.11 19.69
C LYS A 411 18.30 25.33 19.02
N PRO A 412 17.82 24.24 19.65
CA PRO A 412 16.63 23.58 19.16
C PRO A 412 15.44 24.55 19.18
N PRO A 413 14.54 24.48 18.18
CA PRO A 413 13.33 25.27 18.18
C PRO A 413 12.52 25.00 19.47
N GLU A 414 11.88 26.04 20.03
CA GLU A 414 11.08 25.95 21.27
C GLU A 414 9.84 25.06 21.06
N SER A 415 10.02 23.73 21.04
CA SER A 415 8.91 22.76 21.06
C SER A 415 9.27 21.37 21.61
N THR A 416 10.44 21.20 22.23
CA THR A 416 10.86 19.92 22.85
C THR A 416 10.95 19.96 24.39
N LEU A 417 10.38 20.99 25.03
CA LEU A 417 10.15 21.02 26.48
C LEU A 417 8.64 20.98 26.75
N VAL A 418 8.02 19.84 26.47
CA VAL A 418 6.79 19.44 27.17
C VAL A 418 7.19 18.29 28.10
N ALA A 419 6.82 18.49 29.37
CA ALA A 419 7.17 17.71 30.55
C ALA A 419 6.82 16.22 30.50
#